data_AF-A0A521L1M1-F1
#
_entry.id   AF-A0A521L1M1-F1
#
_cell.length_a   1.000
_cell.length_b   1.000
_cell.length_c   1.000
_cell.angle_alpha   90.00
_cell.angle_beta   90.00
_cell.angle_gamma   90.00
#
_symmetry.space_group_name_H-M   'P 1'
#
loop_
_entity.id
_entity.type
_entity.pdbx_description
1 polymer ?
#
loop_
_entity_poly.entity_id
_entity_poly.type
_entity_poly.pdbx_seq_one_letter_code
_entity_poly.pdbx_strand_id
1 'polypeptide(L)'
;RFVPPARTQVEAALITRREMPPDDARFLAMATQSRIGQALKADVPTLRAQQDEFCRLTAPASLQSVATLLTTAETLHKSDRAPEALEWIAQWVRDLVLVGVGADPDALLNLERLADLQHAARSPQLGTLLDLLAEIETIQRSSTRNLNLQMALENILLRLRDAVCAPTESRLP
;
A
#
# COMPACT_ATOMS: atom_id res chain seq x y z
N ARG A 1 -22.04 -9.30 -10.44
CA ARG A 1 -20.70 -8.90 -9.94
C ARG A 1 -20.88 -7.56 -9.24
N PHE A 2 -20.66 -7.48 -7.93
CA PHE A 2 -20.73 -6.19 -7.21
C PHE A 2 -19.51 -5.37 -7.65
N VAL A 3 -19.74 -4.27 -8.37
CA VAL A 3 -18.68 -3.33 -8.72
C VAL A 3 -18.60 -2.33 -7.56
N PRO A 4 -17.42 -2.10 -6.97
CA PRO A 4 -17.28 -1.05 -5.97
C PRO A 4 -17.75 0.29 -6.53
N PRO A 5 -18.49 1.10 -5.75
CA PRO A 5 -18.88 2.43 -6.17
C PRO A 5 -17.64 3.29 -6.48
N ALA A 6 -17.81 4.34 -7.28
CA ALA A 6 -16.74 5.30 -7.54
C ALA A 6 -16.32 5.98 -6.23
N ARG A 7 -15.04 6.36 -6.12
CA ARG A 7 -14.48 7.03 -4.92
C ARG A 7 -15.36 8.20 -4.45
N THR A 8 -15.74 9.06 -5.39
CA THR A 8 -16.60 10.23 -5.13
C THR A 8 -17.98 9.87 -4.57
N GLN A 9 -18.53 8.70 -4.91
CA GLN A 9 -19.80 8.23 -4.34
C GLN A 9 -19.61 7.75 -2.90
N VAL A 10 -18.48 7.12 -2.58
CA VAL A 10 -18.15 6.73 -1.20
C VAL A 10 -17.89 7.95 -0.34
N GLU A 11 -17.12 8.92 -0.83
CA GLU A 11 -16.88 10.21 -0.17
C GLU A 11 -18.21 10.92 0.15
N ALA A 12 -19.09 11.07 -0.84
CA ALA A 12 -20.41 11.67 -0.64
C ALA A 12 -21.24 10.92 0.41
N ALA A 13 -21.19 9.58 0.40
CA ALA A 13 -21.88 8.77 1.41
C ALA A 13 -21.30 8.97 2.81
N LEU A 14 -19.98 9.10 2.96
CA LEU A 14 -19.32 9.35 4.24
C LEU A 14 -19.65 10.74 4.78
N ILE A 15 -19.58 11.77 3.93
CA ILE A 15 -19.92 13.15 4.29
C ILE A 15 -21.39 13.23 4.73
N THR A 16 -22.31 12.67 3.94
CA THR A 16 -23.75 12.81 4.22
C THR A 16 -24.26 11.92 5.35
N ARG A 17 -23.71 10.70 5.52
CA ARG A 17 -24.22 9.74 6.52
C ARG A 17 -23.46 9.77 7.84
N ARG A 18 -22.20 10.23 7.84
CA ARG A 18 -21.37 10.33 9.05
C ARG A 18 -20.95 11.75 9.39
N GLU A 19 -21.44 12.75 8.64
CA GLU A 19 -21.11 14.17 8.84
C GLU A 19 -19.59 14.42 8.88
N MET A 20 -18.86 13.65 8.08
CA MET A 20 -17.41 13.62 8.09
C MET A 20 -16.83 14.79 7.27
N PRO A 21 -15.72 15.41 7.71
CA PRO A 21 -14.98 16.37 6.90
C PRO A 21 -14.57 15.78 5.53
N PRO A 22 -14.54 16.59 4.45
CA PRO A 22 -14.19 16.09 3.12
C PRO A 22 -12.85 15.36 3.03
N ASP A 23 -11.82 15.86 3.73
CA ASP A 23 -10.48 15.26 3.70
C ASP A 23 -10.45 13.88 4.35
N ASP A 24 -11.18 13.70 5.45
CA ASP A 24 -11.30 12.41 6.13
C ASP A 24 -12.16 11.44 5.32
N ALA A 25 -13.22 11.92 4.67
CA ALA A 25 -14.02 11.12 3.76
C ALA A 25 -13.20 10.63 2.55
N ARG A 26 -12.37 11.51 1.98
CA ARG A 26 -11.42 11.18 0.90
C ARG A 26 -10.43 10.13 1.37
N PHE A 27 -9.80 10.34 2.53
CA PHE A 27 -8.87 9.41 3.12
C PHE A 27 -9.49 8.02 3.31
N LEU A 28 -10.66 7.92 3.96
CA LEU A 28 -11.34 6.63 4.16
C LEU A 28 -11.72 5.96 2.85
N ALA A 29 -12.24 6.71 1.88
CA ALA A 29 -12.62 6.15 0.58
C ALA A 29 -11.41 5.56 -0.15
N MET A 30 -10.22 6.12 0.03
CA MET A 30 -8.97 5.63 -0.56
C MET A 30 -8.37 4.46 0.24
N ALA A 31 -8.23 4.61 1.56
CA ALA A 31 -7.65 3.60 2.45
C ALA A 31 -8.47 2.30 2.48
N THR A 32 -9.79 2.38 2.30
CA THR A 32 -10.68 1.20 2.22
C THR A 32 -10.94 0.73 0.79
N GLN A 33 -10.21 1.27 -0.20
CA GLN A 33 -10.36 0.92 -1.62
C GLN A 33 -11.81 1.05 -2.12
N SER A 34 -12.53 2.06 -1.65
CA SER A 34 -13.94 2.34 -1.96
C SER A 34 -14.92 1.21 -1.60
N ARG A 35 -14.53 0.30 -0.70
CA ARG A 35 -15.43 -0.69 -0.11
C ARG A 35 -16.35 0.00 0.90
N ILE A 36 -17.46 0.56 0.41
CA ILE A 36 -18.37 1.41 1.18
C ILE A 36 -18.78 0.84 2.55
N GLY A 37 -19.01 -0.47 2.65
CA GLY A 37 -19.36 -1.12 3.93
C GLY A 37 -18.23 -1.11 4.96
N GLN A 38 -16.97 -1.17 4.52
CA GLN A 38 -15.79 -1.01 5.37
C GLN A 38 -15.59 0.48 5.69
N ALA A 39 -15.66 1.36 4.69
CA ALA A 39 -15.53 2.81 4.86
C ALA A 39 -16.49 3.37 5.93
N LEU A 40 -17.76 2.95 5.91
CA LEU A 40 -18.76 3.41 6.89
C LEU A 40 -18.46 2.97 8.33
N LYS A 41 -17.74 1.85 8.51
CA LYS A 41 -17.40 1.30 9.83
C LYS A 41 -16.01 1.71 10.32
N ALA A 42 -15.16 2.16 9.41
CA ALA A 42 -13.78 2.51 9.71
C ALA A 42 -13.69 3.72 10.64
N ASP A 43 -12.60 3.75 11.39
CA ASP A 43 -12.23 4.85 12.27
C ASP A 43 -11.01 5.57 11.68
N VAL A 44 -11.12 6.90 11.52
CA VAL A 44 -10.09 7.71 10.86
C VAL A 44 -8.78 7.72 11.67
N PRO A 45 -8.79 8.04 12.98
CA PRO A 45 -7.57 7.99 13.79
C PRO A 45 -6.87 6.64 13.73
N THR A 46 -7.62 5.54 13.79
CA THR A 46 -7.06 4.19 13.72
C THR A 46 -6.36 3.94 12.39
N LEU A 47 -7.02 4.22 11.26
CA LEU A 47 -6.41 4.01 9.93
C LEU A 47 -5.23 4.94 9.67
N ARG A 48 -5.25 6.18 10.19
CA ARG A 48 -4.09 7.08 10.09
C ARG A 48 -2.90 6.56 10.91
N ALA A 49 -3.14 6.10 12.14
CA ALA A 49 -2.10 5.49 12.96
C ALA A 49 -1.50 4.25 12.29
N GLN A 50 -2.33 3.42 11.65
CA GLN A 50 -1.88 2.27 10.86
C GLN A 50 -1.08 2.72 9.63
N GLN A 51 -1.56 3.72 8.89
CA GLN A 51 -0.82 4.30 7.76
C GLN A 51 0.57 4.76 8.20
N ASP A 52 0.67 5.54 9.28
CA ASP A 52 1.94 6.04 9.82
C ASP A 52 2.86 4.89 10.26
N GLU A 53 2.30 3.88 10.92
CA GLU A 53 3.04 2.70 11.35
C GLU A 53 3.65 1.95 10.16
N PHE A 54 2.82 1.60 9.17
CA PHE A 54 3.21 0.80 8.02
C PHE A 54 4.01 1.59 6.98
N CYS A 55 3.87 2.92 6.97
CA CYS A 55 4.73 3.81 6.20
C CYS A 55 6.22 3.62 6.52
N ARG A 56 6.55 3.18 7.74
CA ARG A 56 7.93 2.85 8.13
C ARG A 56 8.47 1.61 7.43
N LEU A 57 7.61 0.65 7.04
CA LEU A 57 8.07 -0.55 6.32
C LEU A 57 8.64 -0.21 4.94
N THR A 58 8.10 0.83 4.32
CA THR A 58 8.47 1.25 2.96
C THR A 58 9.42 2.44 2.96
N ALA A 59 9.85 2.91 4.13
CA ALA A 59 10.85 3.97 4.24
C ALA A 59 12.21 3.47 3.71
N PRO A 60 12.99 4.31 3.00
CA PRO A 60 14.28 3.90 2.44
C PRO A 60 15.22 3.26 3.45
N ALA A 61 15.28 3.79 4.68
CA ALA A 61 16.11 3.23 5.75
C ALA A 61 15.73 1.78 6.13
N SER A 62 14.45 1.43 6.09
CA SER A 62 13.95 0.09 6.41
C SER A 62 14.23 -0.90 5.29
N LEU A 63 14.26 -0.45 4.04
CA LEU A 63 14.47 -1.29 2.86
C LEU A 63 15.95 -1.62 2.62
N GLN A 64 16.90 -0.98 3.29
CA GLN A 64 18.33 -1.22 3.05
C GLN A 64 18.84 -2.57 3.56
N SER A 65 18.27 -3.09 4.65
CA SER A 65 18.78 -4.26 5.37
C SER A 65 17.87 -5.48 5.17
N VAL A 66 18.38 -6.50 4.47
CA VAL A 66 17.69 -7.79 4.29
C VAL A 66 17.33 -8.42 5.63
N ALA A 67 18.26 -8.42 6.60
CA ALA A 67 18.01 -8.98 7.94
C ALA A 67 16.87 -8.26 8.67
N THR A 68 16.77 -6.93 8.51
CA THR A 68 15.68 -6.14 9.07
C THR A 68 14.35 -6.52 8.43
N LEU A 69 14.29 -6.65 7.10
CA LEU A 69 13.08 -7.04 6.38
C LEU A 69 12.56 -8.42 6.82
N LEU A 70 13.45 -9.42 6.94
CA LEU A 70 13.08 -10.76 7.40
C LEU A 70 12.56 -10.73 8.85
N THR A 71 13.26 -10.02 9.74
CA THR A 71 12.83 -9.87 11.14
C THR A 71 11.47 -9.18 11.26
N THR A 72 11.23 -8.15 10.44
CA THR A 72 9.97 -7.44 10.39
C THR A 72 8.83 -8.33 9.89
N ALA A 73 9.06 -9.11 8.83
CA ALA A 73 8.07 -10.05 8.31
C ALA A 73 7.71 -11.12 9.36
N GLU A 74 8.70 -11.68 10.06
CA GLU A 74 8.50 -12.63 11.15
C GLU A 74 7.69 -12.00 12.29
N THR A 75 8.00 -10.78 12.69
CA THR A 75 7.30 -10.06 13.76
C THR A 75 5.83 -9.80 13.39
N LEU A 76 5.57 -9.38 12.16
CA LEU A 76 4.22 -9.15 11.64
C LEU A 76 3.42 -10.44 11.53
N HIS A 77 4.08 -11.55 11.16
CA HIS A 77 3.45 -12.86 11.15
C HIS A 77 3.08 -13.33 12.56
N LYS A 78 4.00 -13.25 13.52
CA LYS A 78 3.77 -13.67 14.93
C LYS A 78 2.69 -12.85 15.62
N SER A 79 2.48 -11.61 15.19
CA SER A 79 1.44 -10.72 15.73
C SER A 79 0.11 -10.79 14.97
N ASP A 80 -0.03 -11.71 14.00
CA ASP A 80 -1.21 -11.85 13.14
C ASP A 80 -1.57 -10.59 12.32
N ARG A 81 -0.54 -9.78 12.03
CA ARG A 81 -0.67 -8.51 11.28
C ARG A 81 -0.17 -8.61 9.84
N ALA A 82 0.22 -9.79 9.38
CA ALA A 82 0.68 -9.98 8.01
C ALA A 82 -0.37 -9.58 6.94
N PRO A 83 -1.68 -9.89 7.08
CA PRO A 83 -2.68 -9.44 6.10
C PRO A 83 -2.82 -7.92 6.03
N GLU A 84 -2.80 -7.26 7.18
CA GLU A 84 -2.83 -5.80 7.31
C GLU A 84 -1.60 -5.16 6.66
N ALA A 85 -0.40 -5.70 6.93
CA ALA A 85 0.84 -5.24 6.33
C ALA A 85 0.79 -5.32 4.79
N LEU A 86 0.30 -6.44 4.25
CA LEU A 86 0.15 -6.62 2.81
C LEU A 86 -0.80 -5.58 2.19
N GLU A 87 -1.89 -5.22 2.89
CA GLU A 87 -2.82 -4.20 2.41
C GLU A 87 -2.16 -2.81 2.33
N TRP A 88 -1.43 -2.40 3.36
CA TRP A 88 -0.71 -1.12 3.37
C TRP A 88 0.46 -1.09 2.38
N ILE A 89 1.21 -2.19 2.24
CA ILE A 89 2.26 -2.32 1.23
C ILE A 89 1.66 -2.18 -0.18
N ALA A 90 0.54 -2.84 -0.47
CA ALA A 90 -0.12 -2.71 -1.77
C ALA A 90 -0.57 -1.27 -2.05
N GLN A 91 -1.10 -0.57 -1.04
CA GLN A 91 -1.49 0.83 -1.20
C GLN A 91 -0.29 1.74 -1.49
N TRP A 92 0.85 1.49 -0.84
CA TRP A 92 2.08 2.23 -1.12
C TRP A 92 2.66 1.93 -2.51
N VAL A 93 2.72 0.65 -2.90
CA VAL A 93 3.17 0.24 -4.24
C VAL A 93 2.28 0.85 -5.32
N ARG A 94 0.96 0.91 -5.10
CA ARG A 94 0.04 1.60 -6.00
C ARG A 94 0.38 3.07 -6.16
N ASP A 95 0.64 3.79 -5.06
CA ASP A 95 1.01 5.20 -5.13
C ASP A 95 2.34 5.39 -5.88
N LEU A 96 3.32 4.49 -5.72
CA LEU A 96 4.54 4.51 -6.53
C LEU A 96 4.27 4.34 -8.03
N VAL A 97 3.39 3.41 -8.39
CA VAL A 97 2.96 3.20 -9.78
C VAL A 97 2.30 4.46 -10.33
N LEU A 98 1.39 5.07 -9.58
CA LEU A 98 0.70 6.31 -9.96
C LEU A 98 1.68 7.48 -10.17
N VAL A 99 2.64 7.65 -9.27
CA VAL A 99 3.69 8.66 -9.43
C VAL A 99 4.56 8.36 -10.65
N GLY A 100 4.95 7.10 -10.85
CA GLY A 100 5.79 6.69 -11.99
C GLY A 100 5.16 6.92 -13.36
N VAL A 101 3.82 6.93 -13.45
CA VAL A 101 3.09 7.25 -14.69
C VAL A 101 2.62 8.71 -14.79
N GLY A 102 2.96 9.55 -13.81
CA GLY A 102 2.58 10.97 -13.80
C GLY A 102 1.09 11.20 -13.55
N ALA A 103 0.44 10.35 -12.74
CA ALA A 103 -0.95 10.55 -12.36
C ALA A 103 -1.15 11.81 -11.50
N ASP A 104 -2.39 12.29 -11.46
CA ASP A 104 -2.80 13.41 -10.60
C ASP A 104 -2.47 13.12 -9.13
N PRO A 105 -1.78 14.04 -8.41
CA PRO A 105 -1.51 13.90 -6.97
C PRO A 105 -2.77 13.63 -6.12
N ASP A 106 -3.96 14.09 -6.53
CA ASP A 106 -5.22 13.83 -5.84
C ASP A 106 -5.66 12.36 -5.89
N ALA A 107 -5.01 11.54 -6.72
CA ALA A 107 -5.18 10.10 -6.76
C ALA A 107 -4.32 9.35 -5.72
N LEU A 108 -3.38 10.03 -5.05
CA LEU A 108 -2.43 9.42 -4.11
C LEU A 108 -2.99 9.39 -2.69
N LEU A 109 -2.89 8.23 -2.05
CA LEU A 109 -3.26 8.08 -0.64
C LEU A 109 -2.21 8.72 0.27
N ASN A 110 -0.93 8.57 -0.09
CA ASN A 110 0.21 9.05 0.66
C ASN A 110 0.71 10.40 0.09
N LEU A 111 -0.21 11.30 -0.29
CA LEU A 111 0.11 12.60 -0.90
C LEU A 111 1.06 13.44 -0.02
N GLU A 112 0.90 13.40 1.31
CA GLU A 112 1.78 14.10 2.25
C GLU A 112 3.25 13.64 2.14
N ARG A 113 3.47 12.44 1.59
CA ARG A 113 4.79 11.83 1.35
C ARG A 113 5.16 11.82 -0.13
N LEU A 114 4.60 12.72 -0.93
CA LEU A 114 4.86 12.79 -2.37
C LEU A 114 6.35 12.86 -2.70
N ALA A 115 7.15 13.59 -1.91
CA ALA A 115 8.60 13.67 -2.13
C ALA A 115 9.29 12.30 -1.99
N ASP A 116 8.92 11.52 -0.98
CA ASP A 116 9.44 10.16 -0.76
C ASP A 116 9.03 9.23 -1.92
N LEU A 117 7.74 9.30 -2.31
CA LEU A 117 7.20 8.53 -3.43
C LEU A 117 7.92 8.88 -4.74
N GLN A 118 8.13 10.17 -5.02
CA GLN A 118 8.85 10.63 -6.20
C GLN A 118 10.30 10.19 -6.19
N HIS A 119 10.97 10.18 -5.04
CA HIS A 119 12.33 9.68 -4.93
C HIS A 119 12.40 8.17 -5.23
N ALA A 120 11.54 7.38 -4.59
CA ALA A 120 11.43 5.94 -4.83
C ALA A 120 10.99 5.61 -6.27
N ALA A 121 10.18 6.49 -6.89
CA ALA A 121 9.72 6.36 -8.26
C ALA A 121 10.76 6.78 -9.33
N ARG A 122 12.02 7.09 -8.95
CA ARG A 122 13.10 7.34 -9.93
C ARG A 122 13.76 6.07 -10.46
N SER A 123 13.79 5.00 -9.67
CA SER A 123 14.34 3.69 -10.07
C SER A 123 13.34 2.55 -10.31
N PRO A 124 12.00 2.75 -10.34
CA PRO A 124 11.07 1.65 -10.35
C PRO A 124 11.09 0.95 -11.69
N GLN A 125 11.29 -0.36 -11.63
CA GLN A 125 10.83 -1.24 -12.67
C GLN A 125 9.31 -1.30 -12.57
N LEU A 126 8.60 -0.43 -13.30
CA LEU A 126 7.13 -0.34 -13.30
C LEU A 126 6.46 -1.72 -13.45
N GLY A 127 7.02 -2.59 -14.32
CA GLY A 127 6.59 -3.98 -14.46
C GLY A 127 6.67 -4.76 -13.13
N THR A 128 7.81 -4.70 -12.44
CA THR A 128 8.01 -5.35 -11.14
C THR A 128 7.02 -4.87 -10.08
N LEU A 129 6.70 -3.56 -10.05
CA LEU A 129 5.71 -3.02 -9.10
C LEU A 129 4.29 -3.53 -9.42
N LEU A 130 3.92 -3.63 -10.70
CA LEU A 130 2.63 -4.19 -11.12
C LEU A 130 2.54 -5.69 -10.79
N ASP A 131 3.62 -6.44 -11.02
CA ASP A 131 3.70 -7.86 -10.65
C ASP A 131 3.59 -8.05 -9.13
N LEU A 132 4.20 -7.16 -8.35
CA LEU A 132 4.06 -7.15 -6.89
C LEU A 132 2.62 -6.92 -6.44
N LEU A 133 1.92 -5.96 -7.04
CA LEU A 133 0.50 -5.73 -6.74
C LEU A 133 -0.35 -6.96 -7.05
N ALA A 134 -0.14 -7.60 -8.20
CA ALA A 134 -0.86 -8.80 -8.59
C ALA A 134 -0.59 -9.99 -7.65
N GLU A 135 0.65 -10.14 -7.19
CA GLU A 135 1.02 -11.15 -6.20
C GLU A 135 0.35 -10.91 -4.86
N ILE A 136 0.40 -9.67 -4.33
CA ILE A 136 -0.25 -9.33 -3.05
C ILE A 136 -1.76 -9.58 -3.14
N GLU A 137 -2.41 -9.19 -4.24
CA GLU A 137 -3.84 -9.44 -4.44
C GLU A 137 -4.14 -10.94 -4.46
N THR A 138 -3.28 -11.75 -5.09
CA THR A 138 -3.41 -13.21 -5.12
C THR A 138 -3.27 -13.82 -3.73
N ILE A 139 -2.30 -13.37 -2.94
CA ILE A 139 -2.10 -13.76 -1.54
C ILE A 139 -3.36 -13.43 -0.73
N GLN A 140 -3.85 -12.19 -0.81
CA GLN A 140 -5.03 -11.72 -0.07
C GLN A 140 -6.32 -12.45 -0.46
N ARG A 141 -6.45 -12.89 -1.72
CA ARG A 141 -7.58 -13.69 -2.19
C ARG A 141 -7.46 -15.18 -1.86
N SER A 142 -6.25 -15.67 -1.58
CA SER A 142 -6.04 -17.08 -1.27
C SER A 142 -6.53 -17.39 0.14
N SER A 143 -7.43 -18.39 0.25
CA SER A 143 -7.94 -18.89 1.54
C SER A 143 -7.29 -20.21 1.95
N THR A 144 -6.11 -20.52 1.40
CA THR A 144 -5.47 -21.83 1.59
C THR A 144 -4.92 -21.96 3.00
N ARG A 145 -5.37 -23.03 3.68
CA ARG A 145 -4.99 -23.40 5.06
C ARG A 145 -3.48 -23.58 5.29
N ASN A 146 -2.67 -23.60 4.23
CA ASN A 146 -1.23 -23.87 4.24
C ASN A 146 -0.39 -22.72 3.65
N LEU A 147 -0.97 -21.54 3.39
CA LEU A 147 -0.14 -20.43 2.92
C LEU A 147 0.80 -19.97 4.04
N ASN A 148 2.10 -20.03 3.79
CA ASN A 148 3.10 -19.44 4.69
C ASN A 148 3.14 -17.92 4.47
N LEU A 149 2.30 -17.19 5.20
CA LEU A 149 2.20 -15.72 5.13
C LEU A 149 3.51 -15.02 5.50
N GLN A 150 4.33 -15.61 6.37
CA GLN A 150 5.65 -15.06 6.67
C GLN A 150 6.53 -15.06 5.42
N MET A 151 6.70 -16.23 4.78
CA MET A 151 7.51 -16.37 3.56
C MET A 151 6.98 -15.48 2.42
N ALA A 152 5.64 -15.37 2.29
CA ALA A 152 5.03 -14.47 1.32
C ALA A 152 5.40 -13.00 1.59
N LEU A 153 5.29 -12.56 2.84
CA LEU A 153 5.65 -11.19 3.24
C LEU A 153 7.14 -10.90 3.08
N GLU A 154 8.02 -11.85 3.43
CA GLU A 154 9.47 -11.77 3.20
C GLU A 154 9.77 -11.54 1.71
N ASN A 155 9.19 -12.36 0.83
CA ASN A 155 9.38 -12.22 -0.62
C ASN A 155 8.89 -10.87 -1.15
N ILE A 156 7.71 -10.41 -0.73
CA ILE A 156 7.17 -9.10 -1.12
C ILE A 156 8.12 -7.98 -0.70
N LEU A 157 8.61 -7.99 0.54
CA LEU A 157 9.50 -6.94 1.05
C LEU A 157 10.86 -6.92 0.34
N LEU A 158 11.43 -8.10 0.03
CA LEU A 158 12.69 -8.20 -0.69
C LEU A 158 12.57 -7.72 -2.13
N ARG A 159 11.53 -8.16 -2.85
CA ARG A 159 11.25 -7.68 -4.21
C ARG A 159 10.94 -6.18 -4.23
N LEU A 160 10.24 -5.67 -3.22
CA LEU A 160 9.96 -4.24 -3.08
C LEU A 160 11.25 -3.44 -2.93
N ARG A 161 12.13 -3.89 -2.03
CA ARG A 161 13.49 -3.33 -1.88
C ARG A 161 14.21 -3.29 -3.22
N ASP A 162 14.24 -4.40 -3.94
CA ASP A 162 14.98 -4.45 -5.20
C ASP A 162 14.37 -3.50 -6.24
N ALA A 163 13.04 -3.38 -6.28
CA ALA A 163 12.36 -2.47 -7.20
C ALA A 163 12.65 -0.98 -6.92
N VAL A 164 12.94 -0.58 -5.68
CA VAL A 164 13.13 0.83 -5.30
C VAL A 164 14.57 1.21 -4.97
N CYS A 165 15.40 0.24 -4.58
CA CYS A 165 16.81 0.43 -4.21
C CYS A 165 17.79 -0.07 -5.28
N ALA A 166 17.36 -0.80 -6.31
CA ALA A 166 18.26 -1.19 -7.37
C ALA A 166 18.88 0.05 -8.02
N PRO A 167 20.21 0.07 -8.22
CA PRO A 167 20.83 1.11 -9.03
C PRO A 167 20.19 1.06 -10.42
N THR A 168 19.82 2.23 -10.94
CA THR A 168 19.35 2.36 -12.32
C THR A 168 20.51 1.92 -13.21
N GLU A 169 20.54 0.65 -13.61
CA GLU A 169 21.48 0.19 -14.62
C GLU A 169 21.28 1.08 -15.84
N SER A 170 22.36 1.75 -16.24
CA SER A 170 22.33 2.73 -17.32
C SER A 170 21.74 2.06 -18.55
N ARG A 171 20.52 2.43 -18.92
CA ARG A 171 20.07 2.27 -20.29
C ARG A 171 20.94 3.22 -21.10
N LEU A 172 22.02 2.67 -21.66
CA LEU A 172 22.83 3.34 -22.66
C LEU A 172 21.91 3.73 -23.83
N PRO A 173 22.19 4.88 -24.48
CA PRO A 173 21.29 5.57 -25.39
C PRO A 173 20.98 4.79 -26.67
#